data_AF-A0A1I0J3C5-F1
#
_entry.id   AF-A0A1I0J3C5-F1
#
_cell.length_a   1.000
_cell.length_b   1.000
_cell.length_c   1.000
_cell.angle_alpha   90.00
_cell.angle_beta   90.00
_cell.angle_gamma   90.00
#
_symmetry.space_group_name_H-M   'P 1'
#
loop_
_entity.id
_entity.type
_entity.pdbx_description
1 polymer ?
#
loop_
_entity_poly.entity_id
_entity_poly.type
_entity_poly.pdbx_seq_one_letter_code
_entity_poly.pdbx_strand_id
1 'polypeptide(L)' 'MIHWHASCILGLCVTGRYRPLCSVIHCAPECRARAAFQRWADRYFDEPDHTLRMHAIWLLGAMLRK' A
#
# COMPACT_ATOMS: atom_id res chain seq x y z
N MET A 1 -6.32 11.39 6.33
CA MET A 1 -6.00 10.58 7.53
C MET A 1 -6.88 9.32 7.67
N ILE A 2 -8.21 9.40 7.55
CA ILE A 2 -9.10 8.22 7.67
C ILE A 2 -8.74 7.11 6.65
N HIS A 3 -8.51 7.48 5.39
CA HIS A 3 -8.13 6.52 4.34
C HIS A 3 -6.83 5.76 4.66
N TRP A 4 -5.89 6.40 5.37
CA TRP A 4 -4.62 5.80 5.75
C TRP A 4 -4.83 4.70 6.78
N HIS A 5 -5.58 5.00 7.85
CA HIS A 5 -5.91 4.01 8.87
C HIS A 5 -6.75 2.86 8.31
N ALA A 6 -7.73 3.16 7.43
CA ALA A 6 -8.51 2.12 6.76
C ALA A 6 -7.61 1.19 5.93
N SER A 7 -6.67 1.75 5.15
CA SER A 7 -5.69 0.97 4.38
C SER A 7 -4.79 0.12 5.29
N CYS A 8 -4.38 0.64 6.45
CA CYS A 8 -3.60 -0.10 7.43
C CYS A 8 -4.38 -1.24 8.11
N ILE A 9 -5.67 -1.04 8.39
CA ILE A 9 -6.56 -2.08 8.93
C ILE A 9 -6.73 -3.19 7.89
N LEU A 10 -6.93 -2.85 6.63
CA LEU A 10 -7.01 -3.84 5.55
C LEU A 10 -5.72 -4.65 5.44
N GLY A 11 -4.55 -4.00 5.49
CA GLY A 11 -3.28 -4.72 5.50
C GLY A 11 -3.07 -5.56 6.76
N LEU A 12 -3.58 -5.14 7.92
CA LEU A 12 -3.61 -5.94 9.15
C LEU A 12 -4.44 -7.21 8.95
N CYS A 13 -5.63 -7.12 8.37
CA CYS A 13 -6.48 -8.29 8.10
C CYS A 13 -5.81 -9.27 7.11
N VAL A 14 -5.05 -8.77 6.14
CA VAL A 14 -4.42 -9.62 5.11
C VAL A 14 -3.11 -10.24 5.59
N THR A 15 -2.31 -9.50 6.36
CA THR A 15 -0.92 -9.89 6.66
C THR A 15 -0.65 -10.12 8.16
N GLY A 16 -1.63 -9.85 9.03
CA GLY A 16 -1.44 -9.85 10.48
C GLY A 16 -0.56 -8.70 10.99
N ARG A 17 -0.18 -7.75 10.14
CA ARG A 17 0.68 -6.61 10.50
C ARG A 17 0.02 -5.29 10.13
N TYR A 18 0.01 -4.34 11.06
CA TYR A 18 -0.52 -3.00 10.81
C TYR A 18 0.36 -2.26 9.79
N ARG A 19 -0.03 -2.32 8.53
CA ARG A 19 0.70 -1.81 7.37
C ARG A 19 -0.31 -1.43 6.28
N PRO A 20 -0.12 -0.35 5.51
CA PRO A 20 -1.03 0.02 4.44
C PRO A 20 -1.16 -1.09 3.38
N LEU A 21 -2.39 -1.37 2.94
CA LEU A 21 -2.66 -2.36 1.89
C LEU A 21 -1.87 -2.06 0.61
N CYS A 22 -1.79 -0.80 0.17
CA CYS A 22 -1.01 -0.40 -1.00
C CYS A 22 0.48 -0.79 -0.87
N SER A 23 1.03 -0.68 0.34
CA SER A 23 2.41 -1.09 0.65
C SER A 23 2.55 -2.61 0.63
N VAL A 24 1.53 -3.36 1.09
CA VAL A 24 1.50 -4.83 1.00
C VAL A 24 1.49 -5.28 -0.46
N ILE A 25 0.59 -4.72 -1.28
CA ILE A 25 0.46 -5.06 -2.70
C ILE A 25 1.75 -4.75 -3.45
N HIS A 26 2.41 -3.63 -3.17
CA HIS A 26 3.69 -3.27 -3.78
C HIS A 26 4.78 -4.34 -3.55
N CYS A 27 4.80 -4.96 -2.35
CA CYS A 27 5.76 -6.01 -2.01
C CYS A 27 5.31 -7.42 -2.39
N ALA A 28 4.09 -7.60 -2.90
CA ALA A 28 3.61 -8.91 -3.33
C ALA A 28 4.38 -9.38 -4.57
N PRO A 29 4.54 -10.70 -4.80
CA PRO A 29 5.13 -11.21 -6.03
C PRO A 29 4.45 -10.66 -7.28
N GLU A 30 5.22 -10.49 -8.36
CA GLU A 30 4.67 -10.09 -9.65
C GLU A 30 3.61 -11.09 -10.11
N CYS A 31 2.37 -10.64 -10.19
CA CYS A 31 1.23 -11.45 -10.59
C CYS A 31 0.13 -10.59 -11.21
N ARG A 32 -0.80 -11.21 -11.92
CA ARG A 32 -1.92 -10.51 -12.59
C ARG A 32 -2.77 -9.72 -11.60
N ALA A 33 -2.98 -10.24 -10.39
CA ALA A 33 -3.76 -9.57 -9.35
C ALA A 33 -3.05 -8.29 -8.86
N ARG A 34 -1.74 -8.35 -8.61
CA ARG A 34 -0.93 -7.18 -8.25
C ARG A 34 -0.99 -6.11 -9.34
N ALA A 35 -0.73 -6.48 -10.60
CA ALA A 35 -0.75 -5.54 -11.71
C ALA A 35 -2.14 -4.91 -11.94
N ALA A 36 -3.21 -5.69 -11.75
CA ALA A 36 -4.58 -5.18 -11.84
C ALA A 36 -4.88 -4.18 -10.72
N PHE A 37 -4.48 -4.48 -9.48
CA PHE A 37 -4.65 -3.56 -8.35
C PHE A 37 -3.85 -2.27 -8.55
N GLN A 38 -2.59 -2.37 -8.99
CA GLN A 38 -1.75 -1.19 -9.23
C GLN A 38 -2.39 -0.26 -10.27
N ARG A 39 -2.82 -0.80 -11.42
CA ARG A 39 -3.53 0.00 -12.43
C ARG A 39 -4.84 0.60 -11.92
N TRP A 40 -5.58 -0.14 -11.09
CA TRP A 40 -6.80 0.38 -10.48
C TRP A 40 -6.48 1.52 -9.51
N ALA A 41 -5.48 1.36 -8.65
CA ALA A 41 -5.07 2.36 -7.67
C ALA A 41 -4.58 3.63 -8.37
N ASP A 42 -3.73 3.50 -9.39
CA ASP A 42 -3.21 4.64 -10.12
C ASP A 42 -4.34 5.46 -10.78
N ARG A 43 -5.37 4.78 -11.31
CA ARG A 43 -6.55 5.44 -11.87
C ARG A 43 -7.47 6.04 -10.81
N TYR A 44 -7.71 5.33 -9.71
CA TYR A 44 -8.63 5.77 -8.67
C TYR A 44 -8.13 7.01 -7.93
N PHE A 45 -6.81 7.10 -7.74
CA PHE A 45 -6.16 8.24 -7.09
C PHE A 45 -5.62 9.28 -8.08
N ASP A 46 -5.80 9.06 -9.39
CA ASP A 46 -5.24 9.89 -10.46
C ASP A 46 -3.74 10.18 -10.25
N GLU A 47 -3.00 9.14 -9.86
CA GLU A 47 -1.62 9.23 -9.43
C GLU A 47 -0.83 8.02 -9.96
N PRO A 48 0.15 8.22 -10.86
CA PRO A 48 1.00 7.12 -11.31
C PRO A 48 1.84 6.57 -10.15
N ASP A 49 2.08 5.26 -10.16
CA ASP A 49 2.90 4.58 -9.16
C ASP A 49 2.40 4.77 -7.71
N HIS A 50 1.09 4.90 -7.52
CA HIS A 50 0.48 5.19 -6.22
C HIS A 50 0.93 4.18 -5.15
N THR A 51 0.97 2.89 -5.50
CA THR A 51 1.39 1.82 -4.57
C THR A 51 2.85 1.95 -4.13
N LEU A 52 3.75 2.37 -5.03
CA LEU A 52 5.17 2.61 -4.72
C LEU A 52 5.32 3.81 -3.78
N ARG A 53 4.63 4.92 -4.07
CA ARG A 53 4.64 6.10 -3.19
C ARG A 53 4.16 5.76 -1.79
N MET A 54 3.04 5.04 -1.67
CA MET A 54 2.53 4.60 -0.37
C MET A 54 3.49 3.65 0.36
N HIS A 55 4.19 2.79 -0.39
CA HIS A 55 5.25 1.96 0.17
C HIS A 55 6.41 2.79 0.73
N ALA A 56 6.90 3.77 -0.04
CA ALA A 56 7.99 4.65 0.37
C ALA A 56 7.64 5.48 1.62
N ILE A 57 6.44 6.07 1.67
CA ILE A 57 5.95 6.83 2.84
C ILE A 57 5.89 5.93 4.07
N TRP A 58 5.36 4.71 3.93
CA TRP A 58 5.33 3.74 5.02
C TRP A 58 6.74 3.40 5.52
N LEU A 59 7.67 3.13 4.61
CA LEU A 59 9.05 2.77 4.94
C LEU A 59 9.76 3.92 5.67
N LEU A 60 9.63 5.15 5.16
CA LEU A 60 10.19 6.35 5.80
C LEU A 60 9.63 6.54 7.20
N GLY A 61 8.31 6.45 7.38
CA GLY A 61 7.70 6.54 8.70
C GLY A 61 8.11 5.41 9.64
N ALA A 62 8.37 4.21 9.12
CA ALA A 62 8.88 3.10 9.93
C ALA A 62 10.36 3.30 10.34
N MET A 63 11.17 3.96 9.51
CA MET A 63 12.55 4.34 9.84
C MET A 63 12.60 5.43 10.92
N LEU A 64 11.69 6.42 10.86
CA LEU A 64 11.63 7.50 11.84
C LEU A 64 11.07 7.11 13.21
N ARG A 65 10.35 5.97 13.29
CA ARG A 65 9.86 5.41 14.57
C ARG A 65 10.92 4.57 15.30
N LYS A 66 12.10 4.40 14.71
CA LYS A 66 13.27 3.76 15.32
C LYS A 66 14.25 4.84 15.78
#